data_AF-A0A958SGJ4-F1
#
_entry.id   AF-A0A958SGJ4-F1
#
_cell.length_a   1.000
_cell.length_b   1.000
_cell.length_c   1.000
_cell.angle_alpha   90.00
_cell.angle_beta   90.00
_cell.angle_gamma   90.00
#
_symmetry.space_group_name_H-M   'P 1'
#
loop_
_entity.id
_entity.type
_entity.pdbx_description
1 polymer ?
#
loop_
_entity_poly.entity_id
_entity_poly.type
_entity_poly.pdbx_seq_one_letter_code
_entity_poly.pdbx_strand_id
1 'polypeptide(L)'
;MKRAKRRLQWGWVFFCFSLVCAGGRATTQSGPQCVAEAAAGPLSDKDLDEAQLERFLTTAFNFDTLPKNATVLLATDLPATRADLVGNWEDRLQLVHRWAQTLKKLFREGNVHLVYYPSTGGHNRPLPTKGWVLENLDHAPVFSVEEAETLSEIGSDHSLAQIVLETWFEGAHLVLSLPRYSATAPLSELSVEKGWPFKALSIPGFNSGLLPIFGSDYKKIAERIARLRPLLDEATSAEVSFKIKGAALAQQNVQPNYKIAFDLNGRTSRAEPTIAARWPQPGERALDNAPMGEVWIVPNETRSSLTEGFLPVQKGDELVVYEVKRNRFTKVLTVGAQSQKEAGLILDAGYSNIGELGWGVLSSLGFTPLSPSNDAATLANEKLFLHVANGLSKHLGGTVDGSAFTLMEPVHLDAVYLPAMQPFVSVAEVRLTFSGKPPVTVIRDDRYVIFDEN
;
A
#
# COMPACT_ATOMS: atom_id res chain seq x y z
N MET A 1 47.71 -9.35 -7.79
CA MET A 1 46.70 -10.04 -6.95
C MET A 1 45.36 -9.34 -7.09
N LYS A 2 44.50 -9.81 -8.01
CA LYS A 2 43.12 -9.32 -8.19
C LYS A 2 42.19 -10.29 -7.45
N ARG A 3 41.49 -9.83 -6.40
CA ARG A 3 40.46 -10.63 -5.71
C ARG A 3 39.13 -10.46 -6.43
N ALA A 4 38.62 -11.56 -6.97
CA ALA A 4 37.29 -11.66 -7.58
C ALA A 4 36.20 -11.47 -6.52
N LYS A 5 35.31 -10.50 -6.71
CA LYS A 5 34.05 -10.39 -5.99
C LYS A 5 33.07 -11.40 -6.58
N ARG A 6 32.78 -12.49 -5.85
CA ARG A 6 31.65 -13.37 -6.16
C ARG A 6 30.36 -12.63 -5.80
N ARG A 7 29.53 -12.33 -6.79
CA ARG A 7 28.13 -11.93 -6.62
C ARG A 7 27.35 -13.18 -6.21
N LEU A 8 26.75 -13.19 -5.02
CA LEU A 8 25.66 -14.10 -4.72
C LEU A 8 24.38 -13.49 -5.31
N GLN A 9 23.79 -14.17 -6.29
CA GLN A 9 22.42 -13.93 -6.70
C GLN A 9 21.50 -14.49 -5.61
N TRP A 10 20.70 -13.62 -5.00
CA TRP A 10 19.65 -14.01 -4.07
C TRP A 10 18.37 -14.22 -4.86
N GLY A 11 18.03 -15.49 -5.12
CA GLY A 11 16.71 -15.88 -5.59
C GLY A 11 15.75 -15.93 -4.40
N TRP A 12 14.67 -15.16 -4.49
CA TRP A 12 13.53 -15.32 -3.59
C TRP A 12 12.81 -16.62 -3.94
N VAL A 13 12.89 -17.61 -3.06
CA VAL A 13 12.13 -18.87 -3.19
C VAL A 13 11.03 -18.83 -2.14
N PHE A 14 9.79 -18.64 -2.58
CA PHE A 14 8.60 -18.88 -1.77
C PHE A 14 8.20 -20.35 -1.91
N PHE A 15 8.12 -21.06 -0.77
CA PHE A 15 7.54 -22.41 -0.72
C PHE A 15 6.02 -22.30 -0.52
N CYS A 16 5.25 -22.81 -1.49
CA CYS A 16 3.82 -23.07 -1.35
C CYS A 16 3.61 -24.44 -0.71
N PHE A 17 2.74 -24.52 0.31
CA PHE A 17 2.12 -25.78 0.73
C PHE A 17 0.60 -25.66 0.58
N SER A 18 0.03 -26.51 -0.27
CA SER A 18 -1.41 -26.70 -0.40
C SER A 18 -1.87 -27.69 0.67
N LEU A 19 -2.73 -27.24 1.60
CA LEU A 19 -3.46 -28.15 2.47
C LEU A 19 -4.77 -28.58 1.78
N VAL A 20 -4.85 -29.88 1.47
CA VAL A 20 -6.09 -30.55 1.04
C VAL A 20 -6.93 -30.84 2.30
N CYS A 21 -8.08 -30.21 2.44
CA CYS A 21 -9.10 -30.60 3.42
C CYS A 21 -10.28 -31.26 2.71
N ALA A 22 -10.52 -32.53 3.06
CA ALA A 22 -11.63 -33.34 2.59
C ALA A 22 -12.81 -33.29 3.60
N GLY A 23 -14.01 -33.05 3.07
CA GLY A 23 -15.27 -33.70 3.46
C GLY A 23 -15.94 -33.40 4.82
N GLY A 24 -17.17 -32.89 4.79
CA GLY A 24 -18.12 -32.98 5.91
C GLY A 24 -19.47 -32.34 5.63
N ARG A 25 -20.56 -33.12 5.71
CA ARG A 25 -21.95 -32.80 5.31
C ARG A 25 -22.69 -31.80 6.23
N ALA A 26 -23.68 -31.17 5.61
CA ALA A 26 -24.68 -30.26 6.17
C ALA A 26 -25.62 -30.87 7.23
N THR A 27 -26.08 -30.02 8.16
CA THR A 27 -27.35 -30.15 8.87
C THR A 27 -27.99 -28.78 9.05
N THR A 28 -29.24 -28.67 8.62
CA THR A 28 -30.12 -27.51 8.70
C THR A 28 -30.79 -27.41 10.07
N GLN A 29 -30.84 -26.20 10.65
CA GLN A 29 -31.88 -25.84 11.62
C GLN A 29 -32.11 -24.32 11.63
N SER A 30 -33.39 -23.96 11.49
CA SER A 30 -33.94 -22.61 11.35
C SER A 30 -34.31 -21.99 12.70
N GLY A 31 -33.97 -20.73 12.90
CA GLY A 31 -34.37 -19.86 14.02
C GLY A 31 -34.35 -18.37 13.59
N PRO A 32 -35.02 -17.47 14.32
CA PRO A 32 -35.86 -16.41 13.75
C PRO A 32 -35.12 -15.21 13.16
N GLN A 33 -35.71 -14.66 12.09
CA GLN A 33 -35.27 -13.50 11.33
C GLN A 33 -35.27 -12.22 12.20
N CYS A 34 -34.08 -11.75 12.56
CA CYS A 34 -33.85 -10.32 12.77
C CYS A 34 -33.82 -9.64 11.39
N VAL A 35 -34.62 -8.58 11.24
CA VAL A 35 -34.61 -7.72 10.05
C VAL A 35 -33.28 -6.95 10.06
N ALA A 36 -32.28 -7.51 9.39
CA ALA A 36 -31.04 -6.81 9.09
C ALA A 36 -31.35 -5.74 8.03
N GLU A 37 -31.11 -4.47 8.37
CA GLU A 37 -30.84 -3.46 7.36
C GLU A 37 -29.75 -3.97 6.43
N ALA A 38 -29.94 -3.77 5.13
CA ALA A 38 -29.08 -4.27 4.08
C ALA A 38 -27.65 -3.70 4.21
N ALA A 39 -26.82 -4.37 5.02
CA ALA A 39 -25.39 -4.33 4.84
C ALA A 39 -25.13 -4.83 3.41
N ALA A 40 -24.53 -3.98 2.57
CA ALA A 40 -24.05 -4.38 1.26
C ALA A 40 -23.24 -5.68 1.45
N GLY A 41 -23.77 -6.78 0.92
CA GLY A 41 -23.13 -8.09 1.01
C GLY A 41 -21.76 -8.07 0.31
N PRO A 42 -20.92 -9.09 0.55
CA PRO A 42 -19.65 -9.21 -0.14
C PRO A 42 -19.89 -9.14 -1.66
N LEU A 43 -19.26 -8.17 -2.30
CA LEU A 43 -19.30 -7.97 -3.75
C LEU A 43 -18.87 -9.27 -4.43
N SER A 44 -19.65 -9.77 -5.38
CA SER A 44 -19.29 -10.98 -6.12
C SER A 44 -17.93 -10.81 -6.80
N ASP A 45 -17.10 -11.85 -6.76
CA ASP A 45 -15.71 -11.95 -7.24
C ASP A 45 -15.44 -11.61 -8.73
N LYS A 46 -16.41 -11.05 -9.47
CA LYS A 46 -16.26 -10.79 -10.90
C LYS A 46 -16.74 -9.39 -11.24
N ASP A 47 -15.74 -8.52 -11.32
CA ASP A 47 -15.79 -7.15 -11.81
C ASP A 47 -16.51 -6.13 -10.90
N LEU A 48 -15.95 -4.91 -10.87
CA LEU A 48 -16.77 -3.75 -10.56
C LEU A 48 -17.73 -3.55 -11.73
N ASP A 49 -19.02 -3.50 -11.46
CA ASP A 49 -19.96 -3.04 -12.46
C ASP A 49 -19.65 -1.58 -12.86
N GLU A 50 -20.15 -1.14 -14.02
CA GLU A 50 -19.89 0.20 -14.55
C GLU A 50 -20.27 1.29 -13.53
N ALA A 51 -21.31 1.07 -12.73
CA ALA A 51 -21.75 2.00 -11.70
C ALA A 51 -20.83 2.01 -10.46
N GLN A 52 -20.22 0.88 -10.09
CA GLN A 52 -19.23 0.78 -9.02
C GLN A 52 -17.92 1.45 -9.42
N LEU A 53 -17.48 1.24 -10.66
CA LEU A 53 -16.32 1.92 -11.20
C LEU A 53 -16.58 3.43 -11.30
N GLU A 54 -17.75 3.85 -11.80
CA GLU A 54 -18.17 5.25 -11.77
C GLU A 54 -18.15 5.82 -10.35
N ARG A 55 -18.75 5.13 -9.37
CA ARG A 55 -18.71 5.57 -7.96
C ARG A 55 -17.29 5.68 -7.42
N PHE A 56 -16.43 4.70 -7.68
CA PHE A 56 -15.03 4.75 -7.28
C PHE A 56 -14.36 5.99 -7.88
N LEU A 57 -14.50 6.19 -9.19
CA LEU A 57 -13.93 7.33 -9.89
C LEU A 57 -14.46 8.64 -9.29
N THR A 58 -15.77 8.82 -9.19
CA THR A 58 -16.36 10.05 -8.65
C THR A 58 -15.96 10.30 -7.19
N THR A 59 -16.01 9.30 -6.32
CA THR A 59 -15.76 9.49 -4.88
C THR A 59 -14.28 9.56 -4.51
N ALA A 60 -13.44 8.73 -5.12
CA ALA A 60 -12.02 8.65 -4.78
C ALA A 60 -11.21 9.82 -5.39
N PHE A 61 -11.62 10.30 -6.57
CA PHE A 61 -10.87 11.32 -7.34
C PHE A 61 -11.57 12.65 -7.46
N ASN A 62 -12.85 12.72 -7.08
CA ASN A 62 -13.68 13.91 -7.29
C ASN A 62 -13.72 14.29 -8.78
N PHE A 63 -13.92 13.28 -9.66
CA PHE A 63 -13.91 13.44 -11.12
C PHE A 63 -14.84 14.58 -11.60
N ASP A 64 -15.93 14.84 -10.87
CA ASP A 64 -16.88 15.92 -11.17
C ASP A 64 -16.27 17.32 -11.01
N THR A 65 -15.10 17.44 -10.36
CA THR A 65 -14.36 18.72 -10.23
C THR A 65 -13.31 18.95 -11.31
N LEU A 66 -13.17 18.03 -12.27
CA LEU A 66 -12.29 18.24 -13.43
C LEU A 66 -12.81 19.40 -14.29
N PRO A 67 -11.92 20.28 -14.80
CA PRO A 67 -12.27 21.20 -15.87
C PRO A 67 -12.90 20.45 -17.05
N LYS A 68 -13.89 21.03 -17.74
CA LYS A 68 -14.59 20.37 -18.84
C LYS A 68 -13.63 19.77 -19.89
N ASN A 69 -12.57 20.49 -20.23
CA ASN A 69 -11.54 20.10 -21.19
C ASN A 69 -10.30 19.44 -20.55
N ALA A 70 -10.41 18.90 -19.34
CA ALA A 70 -9.26 18.31 -18.65
C ALA A 70 -8.68 17.13 -19.43
N THR A 71 -7.37 16.93 -19.25
CA THR A 71 -6.63 15.79 -19.78
C THR A 71 -6.45 14.76 -18.67
N VAL A 72 -6.98 13.56 -18.87
CA VAL A 72 -6.87 12.42 -17.95
C VAL A 72 -6.00 11.36 -18.61
N LEU A 73 -4.91 11.00 -17.96
CA LEU A 73 -4.03 9.92 -18.41
C LEU A 73 -4.26 8.69 -17.55
N LEU A 74 -4.62 7.57 -18.17
CA LEU A 74 -4.43 6.25 -17.57
C LEU A 74 -3.08 5.74 -18.06
N ALA A 75 -2.14 5.54 -17.15
CA ALA A 75 -0.77 5.15 -17.48
C ALA A 75 -0.49 3.77 -16.88
N THR A 76 -0.07 2.79 -17.70
CA THR A 76 0.33 1.45 -17.24
C THR A 76 1.66 1.04 -17.83
N ASP A 77 2.37 0.18 -17.11
CA ASP A 77 3.58 -0.43 -17.64
C ASP A 77 3.28 -1.61 -18.56
N LEU A 78 4.19 -1.84 -19.50
CA LEU A 78 4.28 -3.05 -20.31
C LEU A 78 5.52 -3.85 -19.87
N PRO A 79 5.45 -5.20 -19.86
CA PRO A 79 6.59 -6.05 -19.55
C PRO A 79 7.82 -5.67 -20.39
N ALA A 80 8.97 -5.44 -19.75
CA ALA A 80 10.22 -5.13 -20.46
C ALA A 80 11.07 -6.39 -20.68
N THR A 81 10.80 -7.45 -19.93
CA THR A 81 11.52 -8.72 -19.96
C THR A 81 10.58 -9.88 -19.69
N ARG A 82 10.97 -11.10 -20.06
CA ARG A 82 10.26 -12.33 -19.62
C ARG A 82 10.05 -12.45 -18.11
N ALA A 83 10.92 -11.87 -17.29
CA ALA A 83 10.75 -11.86 -15.84
C ALA A 83 9.61 -10.92 -15.39
N ASP A 84 9.25 -9.93 -16.21
CA ASP A 84 8.11 -9.04 -15.98
C ASP A 84 6.77 -9.67 -16.35
N LEU A 85 6.78 -10.77 -17.11
CA LEU A 85 5.59 -11.54 -17.47
C LEU A 85 5.04 -12.41 -16.32
N VAL A 86 5.75 -12.44 -15.20
CA VAL A 86 5.29 -13.13 -14.00
C VAL A 86 4.17 -12.30 -13.36
N GLY A 87 3.04 -12.94 -13.04
CA GLY A 87 1.87 -12.30 -12.45
C GLY A 87 0.74 -12.08 -13.46
N ASN A 88 -0.28 -11.33 -13.06
CA ASN A 88 -1.53 -11.16 -13.81
C ASN A 88 -1.45 -9.94 -14.79
N TRP A 89 -0.42 -9.87 -15.62
CA TRP A 89 -0.20 -8.71 -16.50
C TRP A 89 -1.27 -8.57 -17.60
N GLU A 90 -1.74 -9.69 -18.17
CA GLU A 90 -2.85 -9.68 -19.15
C GLU A 90 -4.14 -9.14 -18.53
N ASP A 91 -4.47 -9.64 -17.33
CA ASP A 91 -5.61 -9.17 -16.53
C ASP A 91 -5.49 -7.66 -16.25
N ARG A 92 -4.30 -7.18 -15.89
CA ARG A 92 -4.02 -5.75 -15.70
C ARG A 92 -4.33 -4.95 -16.96
N LEU A 93 -3.79 -5.33 -18.11
CA LEU A 93 -4.01 -4.59 -19.37
C LEU A 93 -5.47 -4.59 -19.79
N GLN A 94 -6.17 -5.72 -19.64
CA GLN A 94 -7.61 -5.81 -19.90
C GLN A 94 -8.39 -4.88 -18.96
N LEU A 95 -8.07 -4.85 -17.66
CA LEU A 95 -8.69 -3.97 -16.69
C LEU A 95 -8.44 -2.50 -16.97
N VAL A 96 -7.19 -2.13 -17.25
CA VAL A 96 -6.80 -0.75 -17.60
C VAL A 96 -7.57 -0.27 -18.82
N HIS A 97 -7.70 -1.11 -19.85
CA HIS A 97 -8.47 -0.76 -21.04
C HIS A 97 -9.95 -0.55 -20.73
N ARG A 98 -10.57 -1.47 -19.96
CA ARG A 98 -11.96 -1.33 -19.51
C ARG A 98 -12.17 -0.04 -18.71
N TRP A 99 -11.22 0.32 -17.85
CA TRP A 99 -11.25 1.57 -17.09
C TRP A 99 -11.13 2.79 -17.99
N ALA A 100 -10.24 2.77 -18.99
CA ALA A 100 -10.09 3.86 -19.96
C ALA A 100 -11.38 4.09 -20.76
N GLN A 101 -12.03 3.01 -21.22
CA GLN A 101 -13.32 3.08 -21.92
C GLN A 101 -14.43 3.63 -21.04
N THR A 102 -14.52 3.17 -19.79
CA THR A 102 -15.51 3.66 -18.83
C THR A 102 -15.28 5.16 -18.56
N LEU A 103 -14.04 5.58 -18.35
CA LEU A 103 -13.69 6.98 -18.18
C LEU A 103 -14.03 7.83 -19.41
N LYS A 104 -13.77 7.35 -20.62
CA LYS A 104 -14.17 8.05 -21.86
C LYS A 104 -15.68 8.27 -21.93
N LYS A 105 -16.50 7.29 -21.47
CA LYS A 105 -17.96 7.42 -21.44
C LYS A 105 -18.46 8.42 -20.39
N LEU A 106 -17.84 8.41 -19.21
CA LEU A 106 -18.19 9.28 -18.09
C LEU A 106 -17.74 10.72 -18.34
N PHE A 107 -16.54 10.91 -18.91
CA PHE A 107 -15.89 12.20 -19.09
C PHE A 107 -15.96 12.70 -20.54
N ARG A 108 -17.19 12.84 -21.07
CA ARG A 108 -17.45 13.14 -22.49
C ARG A 108 -16.90 14.48 -22.97
N GLU A 109 -16.78 15.45 -22.07
CA GLU A 109 -16.35 16.81 -22.43
C GLU A 109 -14.82 16.97 -22.43
N GLY A 110 -14.07 16.01 -21.86
CA GLY A 110 -12.62 16.08 -21.75
C GLY A 110 -11.88 14.98 -22.49
N ASN A 111 -10.56 14.93 -22.30
CA ASN A 111 -9.66 14.09 -23.07
C ASN A 111 -9.13 12.95 -22.19
N VAL A 112 -9.55 11.71 -22.48
CA VAL A 112 -9.05 10.51 -21.81
C VAL A 112 -8.06 9.80 -22.73
N HIS A 113 -6.85 9.56 -22.23
CA HIS A 113 -5.80 8.86 -22.97
C HIS A 113 -5.29 7.67 -22.18
N LEU A 114 -5.07 6.56 -22.89
CA LEU A 114 -4.38 5.39 -22.36
C LEU A 114 -2.93 5.41 -22.84
N VAL A 115 -2.02 5.50 -21.88
CA VAL A 115 -0.58 5.59 -22.07
C VAL A 115 0.09 4.33 -21.55
N TYR A 116 1.01 3.79 -22.35
CA TYR A 116 1.86 2.67 -22.03
C TYR A 116 3.32 3.12 -21.92
N TYR A 117 4.09 2.49 -21.02
CA TYR A 117 5.53 2.70 -20.95
C TYR A 117 6.25 1.41 -20.52
N PRO A 118 7.56 1.24 -20.79
CA PRO A 118 8.28 0.05 -20.34
C PRO A 118 8.30 -0.09 -18.81
N SER A 119 8.15 -1.31 -18.30
CA SER A 119 8.33 -1.61 -16.87
C SER A 119 9.62 -1.01 -16.32
N THR A 120 9.53 -0.35 -15.17
CA THR A 120 10.69 0.24 -14.47
C THR A 120 11.57 -0.83 -13.80
N GLY A 121 11.06 -2.07 -13.70
CA GLY A 121 11.74 -3.20 -13.04
C GLY A 121 11.90 -3.04 -11.53
N GLY A 122 11.16 -2.13 -10.89
CA GLY A 122 11.17 -1.94 -9.43
C GLY A 122 10.36 -0.73 -8.96
N HIS A 123 9.82 -0.81 -7.74
CA HIS A 123 9.05 0.28 -7.13
C HIS A 123 9.89 1.56 -7.05
N ASN A 124 9.25 2.70 -7.33
CA ASN A 124 9.81 4.04 -7.16
C ASN A 124 11.08 4.35 -7.99
N ARG A 125 11.36 3.54 -9.01
CA ARG A 125 12.42 3.84 -9.99
C ARG A 125 11.99 4.95 -10.96
N PRO A 126 12.94 5.68 -11.57
CA PRO A 126 12.63 6.72 -12.55
C PRO A 126 11.73 6.21 -13.68
N LEU A 127 10.78 7.05 -14.11
CA LEU A 127 9.91 6.74 -15.25
C LEU A 127 10.72 6.76 -16.57
N PRO A 128 10.39 5.89 -17.55
CA PRO A 128 11.04 5.92 -18.86
C PRO A 128 10.79 7.23 -19.60
N THR A 129 11.75 7.67 -20.42
CA THR A 129 11.60 8.89 -21.24
C THR A 129 10.56 8.73 -22.36
N LYS A 130 10.39 7.50 -22.86
CA LYS A 130 9.49 7.17 -23.98
C LYS A 130 8.33 6.33 -23.50
N GLY A 131 7.18 6.53 -24.12
CA GLY A 131 6.00 5.69 -23.99
C GLY A 131 5.21 5.67 -25.29
N TRP A 132 3.99 5.15 -25.22
CA TRP A 132 3.06 5.08 -26.33
C TRP A 132 1.67 5.49 -25.86
N VAL A 133 0.93 6.22 -26.69
CA VAL A 133 -0.48 6.53 -26.44
C VAL A 133 -1.34 5.72 -27.41
N LEU A 134 -2.44 5.17 -26.91
CA LEU A 134 -3.45 4.50 -27.74
C LEU A 134 -4.29 5.56 -28.46
N GLU A 135 -4.22 5.58 -29.80
CA GLU A 135 -4.92 6.55 -30.64
C GLU A 135 -6.44 6.36 -30.62
N ASN A 136 -6.90 5.11 -30.45
CA ASN A 136 -8.32 4.78 -30.40
C ASN A 136 -8.68 3.81 -29.26
N LEU A 137 -9.27 4.34 -28.18
CA LEU A 137 -9.76 3.57 -27.02
C LEU A 137 -10.90 2.59 -27.34
N ASP A 138 -11.52 2.67 -28.52
CA ASP A 138 -12.59 1.73 -28.91
C ASP A 138 -12.01 0.39 -29.40
N HIS A 139 -10.69 0.33 -29.66
CA HIS A 139 -9.98 -0.88 -30.06
C HIS A 139 -8.87 -1.20 -29.05
N ALA A 140 -9.11 -2.23 -28.23
CA ALA A 140 -8.10 -2.74 -27.33
C ALA A 140 -6.96 -3.39 -28.13
N PRO A 141 -5.71 -2.94 -27.99
CA PRO A 141 -4.61 -3.71 -28.51
C PRO A 141 -4.53 -5.04 -27.76
N VAL A 142 -4.48 -6.14 -28.50
CA VAL A 142 -4.11 -7.44 -27.95
C VAL A 142 -2.60 -7.53 -28.09
N PHE A 143 -1.89 -7.50 -26.97
CA PHE A 143 -0.45 -7.72 -26.96
C PHE A 143 -0.20 -9.19 -26.63
N SER A 144 0.50 -9.91 -27.50
CA SER A 144 1.23 -11.10 -27.07
C SER A 144 2.42 -10.70 -26.20
N VAL A 145 2.96 -11.70 -25.52
CA VAL A 145 4.18 -11.57 -24.72
C VAL A 145 5.35 -11.08 -25.56
N GLU A 146 5.56 -11.71 -26.72
CA GLU A 146 6.66 -11.40 -27.63
C GLU A 146 6.53 -9.99 -28.20
N GLU A 147 5.29 -9.55 -28.42
CA GLU A 147 4.98 -8.18 -28.83
C GLU A 147 5.31 -7.19 -27.70
N ALA A 148 4.90 -7.42 -26.46
CA ALA A 148 5.21 -6.50 -25.37
C ALA A 148 6.74 -6.23 -25.20
N GLU A 149 7.61 -7.19 -25.54
CA GLU A 149 9.07 -7.02 -25.48
C GLU A 149 9.63 -6.14 -26.62
N THR A 150 8.93 -6.00 -27.75
CA THR A 150 9.41 -5.31 -28.96
C THR A 150 8.60 -4.06 -29.30
N LEU A 151 7.95 -3.43 -28.32
CA LEU A 151 7.03 -2.29 -28.54
C LEU A 151 7.55 -1.12 -29.38
N SER A 152 8.87 -0.92 -29.46
CA SER A 152 9.46 0.05 -30.39
C SER A 152 9.14 -0.23 -31.87
N GLU A 153 8.82 -1.48 -32.21
CA GLU A 153 8.48 -1.96 -33.55
C GLU A 153 6.95 -2.08 -33.76
N ILE A 154 6.16 -2.02 -32.69
CA ILE A 154 4.71 -2.35 -32.66
C ILE A 154 3.81 -1.15 -32.90
N GLY A 155 4.36 0.05 -32.76
CA GLY A 155 3.63 1.31 -32.96
C GLY A 155 2.80 1.36 -34.26
N SER A 156 3.26 0.69 -35.33
CA SER A 156 2.59 0.70 -36.63
C SER A 156 1.32 -0.16 -36.73
N ASP A 157 1.21 -1.26 -35.97
CA ASP A 157 0.15 -2.26 -36.17
C ASP A 157 -0.97 -2.21 -35.11
N HIS A 158 -0.76 -1.51 -33.99
CA HIS A 158 -1.67 -1.50 -32.83
C HIS A 158 -2.28 -0.11 -32.52
N SER A 159 -2.28 0.81 -33.48
CA SER A 159 -2.78 2.20 -33.27
C SER A 159 -2.11 2.89 -32.08
N LEU A 160 -0.80 2.69 -31.92
CA LEU A 160 0.00 3.25 -30.83
C LEU A 160 0.95 4.32 -31.37
N ALA A 161 0.73 5.57 -30.96
CA ALA A 161 1.65 6.65 -31.27
C ALA A 161 2.76 6.73 -30.21
N GLN A 162 4.03 6.71 -30.62
CA GLN A 162 5.15 6.91 -29.70
C GLN A 162 5.15 8.36 -29.17
N ILE A 163 5.39 8.52 -27.88
CA ILE A 163 5.37 9.81 -27.19
C ILE A 163 6.62 10.04 -26.33
N VAL A 164 6.88 11.31 -26.02
CA VAL A 164 7.76 11.70 -24.90
C VAL A 164 6.89 11.72 -23.65
N LEU A 165 7.15 10.78 -22.73
CA LEU A 165 6.24 10.53 -21.60
C LEU A 165 6.11 11.76 -20.69
N GLU A 166 7.22 12.46 -20.49
CA GLU A 166 7.31 13.67 -19.67
C GLU A 166 6.35 14.77 -20.14
N THR A 167 6.32 15.06 -21.44
CA THR A 167 5.44 16.08 -22.04
C THR A 167 3.97 15.78 -21.87
N TRP A 168 3.59 14.50 -21.84
CA TRP A 168 2.21 14.10 -21.61
C TRP A 168 1.81 14.27 -20.15
N PHE A 169 2.67 13.90 -19.21
CA PHE A 169 2.42 14.15 -17.79
C PHE A 169 2.33 15.64 -17.46
N GLU A 170 3.16 16.49 -18.08
CA GLU A 170 3.09 17.94 -17.93
C GLU A 170 1.72 18.52 -18.36
N GLY A 171 1.16 18.00 -19.45
CA GLY A 171 -0.16 18.43 -19.96
C GLY A 171 -1.37 17.80 -19.25
N ALA A 172 -1.14 16.89 -18.31
CA ALA A 172 -2.20 16.18 -17.62
C ALA A 172 -2.82 17.02 -16.49
N HIS A 173 -4.11 16.82 -16.25
CA HIS A 173 -4.80 17.32 -15.05
C HIS A 173 -4.93 16.20 -14.01
N LEU A 174 -5.10 14.97 -14.47
CA LEU A 174 -5.19 13.77 -13.64
C LEU A 174 -4.38 12.63 -14.26
N VAL A 175 -3.59 11.96 -13.43
CA VAL A 175 -2.81 10.77 -13.79
C VAL A 175 -3.25 9.59 -12.94
N LEU A 176 -3.80 8.57 -13.59
CA LEU A 176 -4.09 7.27 -12.99
C LEU A 176 -2.99 6.29 -13.39
N SER A 177 -2.00 6.12 -12.53
CA SER A 177 -0.90 5.20 -12.76
C SER A 177 -1.27 3.82 -12.23
N LEU A 178 -1.43 2.84 -13.12
CA LEU A 178 -1.87 1.47 -12.85
C LEU A 178 -0.76 0.42 -13.15
N PRO A 179 0.50 0.59 -12.73
CA PRO A 179 1.62 -0.28 -13.10
C PRO A 179 1.72 -1.53 -12.20
N ARG A 180 2.64 -2.44 -12.52
CA ARG A 180 3.12 -3.45 -11.57
C ARG A 180 3.86 -2.81 -10.40
N TYR A 181 4.81 -1.93 -10.71
CA TYR A 181 5.69 -1.30 -9.72
C TYR A 181 5.24 0.13 -9.41
N SER A 182 5.23 0.52 -8.12
CA SER A 182 4.78 1.85 -7.69
C SER A 182 5.51 2.97 -8.41
N ALA A 183 4.74 3.95 -8.89
CA ALA A 183 5.23 5.16 -9.55
C ALA A 183 5.12 6.39 -8.61
N THR A 184 4.88 6.17 -7.32
CA THR A 184 4.58 7.21 -6.33
C THR A 184 5.72 8.22 -6.20
N ALA A 185 6.95 7.75 -6.04
CA ALA A 185 8.11 8.64 -5.95
C ALA A 185 8.36 9.44 -7.24
N PRO A 186 8.49 8.83 -8.44
CA PRO A 186 8.76 9.61 -9.64
C PRO A 186 7.60 10.55 -10.00
N LEU A 187 6.33 10.18 -9.79
CA LEU A 187 5.22 11.11 -10.01
C LEU A 187 5.22 12.26 -8.99
N SER A 188 5.64 12.00 -7.74
CA SER A 188 5.80 13.07 -6.74
C SER A 188 6.91 14.05 -7.14
N GLU A 189 8.01 13.56 -7.69
CA GLU A 189 9.10 14.38 -8.24
C GLU A 189 8.59 15.30 -9.35
N LEU A 190 7.81 14.76 -10.29
CA LEU A 190 7.17 15.55 -11.35
C LEU A 190 6.21 16.62 -10.80
N SER A 191 5.38 16.30 -9.80
CA SER A 191 4.47 17.31 -9.22
C SER A 191 5.17 18.40 -8.40
N VAL A 192 6.18 18.02 -7.60
CA VAL A 192 6.81 18.91 -6.62
C VAL A 192 7.98 19.66 -7.23
N GLU A 193 8.94 18.94 -7.82
CA GLU A 193 10.19 19.54 -8.31
C GLU A 193 10.00 20.26 -9.65
N LYS A 194 9.19 19.69 -10.55
CA LYS A 194 8.85 20.36 -11.83
C LYS A 194 7.66 21.31 -11.68
N GLY A 195 6.94 21.25 -10.57
CA GLY A 195 5.82 22.13 -10.27
C GLY A 195 4.58 21.88 -11.13
N TRP A 196 4.41 20.69 -11.70
CA TRP A 196 3.27 20.40 -12.57
C TRP A 196 1.98 20.20 -11.76
N PRO A 197 0.90 20.94 -12.07
CA PRO A 197 -0.30 20.96 -11.25
C PRO A 197 -1.27 19.81 -11.61
N PHE A 198 -0.78 18.58 -11.67
CA PHE A 198 -1.64 17.40 -11.84
C PHE A 198 -1.97 16.73 -10.50
N LYS A 199 -3.15 16.12 -10.42
CA LYS A 199 -3.45 15.11 -9.40
C LYS A 199 -2.97 13.76 -9.89
N ALA A 200 -2.48 12.91 -9.00
CA ALA A 200 -2.08 11.56 -9.36
C ALA A 200 -2.55 10.52 -8.34
N LEU A 201 -2.81 9.32 -8.85
CA LEU A 201 -2.98 8.12 -8.05
C LEU A 201 -2.06 7.05 -8.57
N SER A 202 -1.30 6.41 -7.70
CA SER A 202 -0.56 5.20 -8.04
C SER A 202 -1.27 3.97 -7.47
N ILE A 203 -1.55 3.00 -8.35
CA ILE A 203 -2.16 1.71 -8.02
C ILE A 203 -1.19 0.59 -8.43
N PRO A 204 -0.08 0.40 -7.71
CA PRO A 204 0.86 -0.66 -7.98
C PRO A 204 0.25 -2.05 -7.84
N GLY A 205 0.72 -2.96 -8.67
CA GLY A 205 0.26 -4.34 -8.74
C GLY A 205 -1.15 -4.47 -9.31
N PHE A 206 -1.72 -3.41 -9.92
CA PHE A 206 -3.13 -3.37 -10.34
C PHE A 206 -3.61 -4.67 -11.01
N ASN A 207 -4.65 -5.30 -10.45
CA ASN A 207 -5.28 -6.51 -10.96
C ASN A 207 -6.69 -6.69 -10.39
N SER A 208 -7.40 -7.70 -10.88
CA SER A 208 -8.79 -8.02 -10.51
C SER A 208 -8.99 -8.28 -9.01
N GLY A 209 -7.98 -8.76 -8.30
CA GLY A 209 -8.05 -8.99 -6.86
C GLY A 209 -8.20 -7.72 -6.02
N LEU A 210 -7.91 -6.54 -6.58
CA LEU A 210 -8.10 -5.26 -5.92
C LEU A 210 -9.52 -4.68 -6.10
N LEU A 211 -10.29 -5.19 -7.06
CA LEU A 211 -11.60 -4.66 -7.41
C LEU A 211 -12.57 -4.58 -6.21
N PRO A 212 -12.65 -5.59 -5.32
CA PRO A 212 -13.53 -5.48 -4.15
C PRO A 212 -13.21 -4.27 -3.27
N ILE A 213 -11.93 -3.90 -3.15
CA ILE A 213 -11.49 -2.76 -2.34
C ILE A 213 -11.84 -1.44 -3.06
N PHE A 214 -11.70 -1.36 -4.38
CA PHE A 214 -12.14 -0.17 -5.13
C PHE A 214 -13.66 0.02 -5.13
N GLY A 215 -14.44 -1.02 -4.89
CA GLY A 215 -15.88 -0.93 -4.65
C GLY A 215 -16.26 -0.38 -3.26
N SER A 216 -15.30 0.02 -2.43
CA SER A 216 -15.53 0.52 -1.07
C SER A 216 -16.40 1.77 -1.02
N ASP A 217 -17.05 1.98 0.13
CA ASP A 217 -17.62 3.26 0.50
C ASP A 217 -16.51 4.22 0.96
N TYR A 218 -15.94 4.97 0.02
CA TYR A 218 -14.89 5.97 0.27
C TYR A 218 -15.32 7.08 1.23
N LYS A 219 -16.63 7.31 1.37
CA LYS A 219 -17.15 8.28 2.34
C LYS A 219 -16.95 7.75 3.75
N LYS A 220 -17.24 6.47 4.01
CA LYS A 220 -16.94 5.82 5.30
C LYS A 220 -15.45 5.73 5.58
N ILE A 221 -14.62 5.49 4.56
CA ILE A 221 -13.16 5.54 4.70
C ILE A 221 -12.72 6.93 5.16
N ALA A 222 -13.18 7.98 4.46
CA ALA A 222 -12.87 9.36 4.79
C ALA A 222 -13.36 9.75 6.20
N GLU A 223 -14.56 9.31 6.61
CA GLU A 223 -15.11 9.55 7.95
C GLU A 223 -14.23 8.93 9.05
N ARG A 224 -13.76 7.70 8.85
CA ARG A 224 -12.86 7.03 9.82
C ARG A 224 -11.51 7.70 9.91
N ILE A 225 -10.95 8.09 8.78
CA ILE A 225 -9.69 8.86 8.75
C ILE A 225 -9.86 10.23 9.40
N ALA A 226 -10.98 10.91 9.17
CA ALA A 226 -11.30 12.19 9.80
C ALA A 226 -11.46 12.09 11.32
N ARG A 227 -11.89 10.94 11.85
CA ARG A 227 -11.90 10.66 13.30
C ARG A 227 -10.51 10.37 13.86
N LEU A 228 -9.69 9.61 13.12
CA LEU A 228 -8.39 9.15 13.62
C LEU A 228 -7.30 10.23 13.54
N ARG A 229 -7.23 10.96 12.43
CA ARG A 229 -6.14 11.91 12.14
C ARG A 229 -5.96 12.99 13.21
N PRO A 230 -7.02 13.69 13.69
CA PRO A 230 -6.84 14.72 14.72
C PRO A 230 -6.27 14.16 16.03
N LEU A 231 -6.61 12.91 16.38
CA LEU A 231 -6.04 12.25 17.55
C LEU A 231 -4.54 12.01 17.39
N LEU A 232 -4.10 11.61 16.19
CA LEU A 232 -2.68 11.36 15.91
C LEU A 232 -1.86 12.66 15.82
N ASP A 233 -2.43 13.72 15.23
CA ASP A 233 -1.77 15.03 15.16
C ASP A 233 -1.58 15.67 16.56
N GLU A 234 -2.44 15.36 17.52
CA GLU A 234 -2.34 15.90 18.88
C GLU A 234 -1.55 14.98 19.85
N ALA A 235 -1.47 13.69 19.57
CA ALA A 235 -0.84 12.72 20.48
C ALA A 235 0.66 13.00 20.66
N THR A 236 1.12 12.93 21.91
CA THR A 236 2.55 12.98 22.25
C THR A 236 3.18 11.59 22.26
N SER A 237 2.39 10.54 22.48
CA SER A 237 2.83 9.17 22.35
C SER A 237 1.71 8.21 21.95
N ALA A 238 2.09 7.10 21.32
CA ALA A 238 1.22 5.96 21.09
C ALA A 238 1.82 4.72 21.76
N GLU A 239 1.07 4.08 22.64
CA GLU A 239 1.47 2.88 23.34
C GLU A 239 0.71 1.68 22.77
N VAL A 240 1.45 0.64 22.37
CA VAL A 240 0.87 -0.59 21.82
C VAL A 240 1.22 -1.75 22.75
N SER A 241 0.18 -2.46 23.20
CA SER A 241 0.30 -3.68 23.98
C SER A 241 -0.07 -4.88 23.10
N PHE A 242 0.78 -5.90 23.10
CA PHE A 242 0.60 -7.12 22.32
C PHE A 242 0.37 -8.33 23.24
N LYS A 243 -0.51 -9.23 22.82
CA LYS A 243 -0.69 -10.59 23.37
C LYS A 243 -0.17 -11.60 22.35
N ILE A 244 0.65 -12.54 22.79
CA ILE A 244 1.13 -13.64 21.96
C ILE A 244 0.22 -14.86 22.08
N LYS A 245 -0.09 -15.50 20.97
CA LYS A 245 -1.04 -16.61 20.86
C LYS A 245 -0.42 -17.84 20.18
N GLY A 246 -1.07 -18.99 20.39
CA GLY A 246 -0.81 -20.21 19.63
C GLY A 246 0.59 -20.80 19.83
N ALA A 247 1.11 -21.41 18.76
CA ALA A 247 2.38 -22.15 18.80
C ALA A 247 3.60 -21.27 19.11
N ALA A 248 3.52 -19.95 18.91
CA ALA A 248 4.60 -19.03 19.24
C ALA A 248 4.99 -19.06 20.72
N LEU A 249 4.04 -19.34 21.63
CA LEU A 249 4.31 -19.41 23.07
C LEU A 249 5.25 -20.57 23.45
N ALA A 250 5.38 -21.58 22.59
CA ALA A 250 6.32 -22.67 22.79
C ALA A 250 7.74 -22.34 22.27
N GLN A 251 7.92 -21.23 21.56
CA GLN A 251 9.20 -20.81 21.04
C GLN A 251 10.08 -20.21 22.15
N GLN A 252 11.40 -20.36 22.00
CA GLN A 252 12.35 -19.95 23.02
C GLN A 252 12.38 -18.42 23.19
N ASN A 253 12.41 -17.96 24.45
CA ASN A 253 12.42 -16.55 24.86
C ASN A 253 11.18 -15.75 24.45
N VAL A 254 10.08 -16.42 24.08
CA VAL A 254 8.79 -15.76 23.86
C VAL A 254 8.07 -15.56 25.18
N GLN A 255 7.52 -14.35 25.37
CA GLN A 255 6.68 -13.96 26.50
C GLN A 255 5.22 -13.84 26.05
N PRO A 256 4.26 -14.01 26.96
CA PRO A 256 2.83 -13.91 26.60
C PRO A 256 2.41 -12.48 26.25
N ASN A 257 3.14 -11.46 26.71
CA ASN A 257 2.81 -10.06 26.46
C ASN A 257 4.07 -9.25 26.13
N TYR A 258 3.92 -8.31 25.20
CA TYR A 258 4.94 -7.31 24.86
C TYR A 258 4.31 -5.93 24.78
N LYS A 259 5.16 -4.91 24.82
CA LYS A 259 4.73 -3.52 24.82
C LYS A 259 5.77 -2.62 24.19
N ILE A 260 5.33 -1.63 23.42
CA ILE A 260 6.16 -0.58 22.85
C ILE A 260 5.46 0.77 23.01
N ALA A 261 6.24 1.81 23.29
CA ALA A 261 5.80 3.20 23.24
C ALA A 261 6.48 3.89 22.07
N PHE A 262 5.71 4.59 21.24
CA PHE A 262 6.17 5.43 20.15
C PHE A 262 6.12 6.89 20.57
N ASP A 263 7.22 7.61 20.38
CA ASP A 263 7.31 9.05 20.60
C ASP A 263 6.76 9.78 19.37
N LEU A 264 5.64 10.47 19.56
CA LEU A 264 4.95 11.23 18.51
C LEU A 264 5.09 12.75 18.69
N ASN A 265 5.82 13.19 19.72
CA ASN A 265 5.86 14.60 20.10
C ASN A 265 6.43 15.48 18.99
N GLY A 266 5.64 16.49 18.57
CA GLY A 266 6.02 17.41 17.49
C GLY A 266 6.09 16.76 16.12
N ARG A 267 5.50 15.58 15.93
CA ARG A 267 5.33 14.93 14.63
C ARG A 267 3.96 15.31 14.05
N THR A 268 3.81 15.17 12.74
CA THR A 268 2.57 15.47 12.03
C THR A 268 2.17 14.24 11.24
N SER A 269 0.92 13.83 11.39
CA SER A 269 0.37 12.71 10.66
C SER A 269 0.05 13.09 9.21
N ARG A 270 0.09 12.09 8.34
CA ARG A 270 -0.40 12.15 6.97
C ARG A 270 -1.52 11.14 6.83
N ALA A 271 -2.36 11.35 5.83
CA ALA A 271 -3.51 10.49 5.62
C ALA A 271 -3.82 10.39 4.13
N GLU A 272 -4.37 9.24 3.76
CA GLU A 272 -4.92 8.95 2.45
C GLU A 272 -6.45 8.77 2.60
N PRO A 273 -7.24 9.84 2.87
CA PRO A 273 -8.69 9.75 2.98
C PRO A 273 -9.35 9.54 1.62
N THR A 274 -8.95 10.38 0.67
CA THR A 274 -9.32 10.46 -0.75
C THR A 274 -8.36 11.46 -1.40
N ILE A 275 -8.24 11.47 -2.74
CA ILE A 275 -7.53 12.54 -3.48
C ILE A 275 -8.38 13.83 -3.55
N ALA A 276 -9.61 13.79 -3.05
CA ALA A 276 -10.68 14.74 -3.37
C ALA A 276 -10.55 16.16 -2.77
N ALA A 277 -9.65 16.39 -1.81
CA ALA A 277 -9.78 17.56 -0.93
C ALA A 277 -9.50 18.93 -1.60
N ARG A 278 -8.55 19.03 -2.55
CA ARG A 278 -8.29 20.26 -3.33
C ARG A 278 -7.42 20.02 -4.57
N TRP A 279 -7.46 20.94 -5.52
CA TRP A 279 -6.50 20.99 -6.63
C TRP A 279 -5.13 21.48 -6.13
N PRO A 280 -4.02 20.80 -6.48
CA PRO A 280 -2.68 21.25 -6.09
C PRO A 280 -2.37 22.62 -6.69
N GLN A 281 -1.70 23.46 -5.91
CA GLN A 281 -0.94 24.58 -6.47
C GLN A 281 0.39 24.06 -7.08
N PRO A 282 1.01 24.79 -8.02
CA PRO A 282 2.32 24.42 -8.53
C PRO A 282 3.33 24.17 -7.40
N GLY A 283 3.99 23.01 -7.43
CA GLY A 283 4.95 22.58 -6.41
C GLY A 283 4.32 21.87 -5.20
N GLU A 284 2.99 21.73 -5.14
CA GLU A 284 2.33 20.91 -4.12
C GLU A 284 2.20 19.45 -4.56
N ARG A 285 2.44 18.52 -3.62
CA ARG A 285 2.15 17.09 -3.83
C ARG A 285 0.65 16.84 -3.75
N ALA A 286 0.03 16.44 -4.85
CA ALA A 286 -1.33 15.86 -4.89
C ALA A 286 -1.29 14.45 -5.46
N LEU A 287 -0.63 13.56 -4.73
CA LEU A 287 -0.46 12.17 -5.10
C LEU A 287 -0.72 11.28 -3.90
N ASP A 288 -1.52 10.23 -4.10
CA ASP A 288 -1.77 9.18 -3.11
C ASP A 288 -1.61 7.78 -3.73
N ASN A 289 -1.51 6.75 -2.88
CA ASN A 289 -1.64 5.36 -3.30
C ASN A 289 -3.12 4.94 -3.25
N ALA A 290 -3.49 3.98 -4.10
CA ALA A 290 -4.73 3.23 -3.92
C ALA A 290 -4.46 1.73 -3.81
N PRO A 291 -5.29 1.02 -3.01
CA PRO A 291 -6.46 1.53 -2.29
C PRO A 291 -6.09 2.50 -1.17
N MET A 292 -6.93 3.52 -0.97
CA MET A 292 -6.81 4.44 0.15
C MET A 292 -7.32 3.78 1.43
N GLY A 293 -6.98 4.34 2.58
CA GLY A 293 -7.58 3.90 3.83
C GLY A 293 -6.67 3.89 5.03
N GLU A 294 -5.74 4.84 5.14
CA GLU A 294 -4.91 4.93 6.33
C GLU A 294 -4.60 6.36 6.78
N VAL A 295 -4.14 6.43 8.02
CA VAL A 295 -3.40 7.55 8.58
C VAL A 295 -2.07 7.00 9.05
N TRP A 296 -0.98 7.73 8.84
CA TRP A 296 0.33 7.35 9.31
C TRP A 296 1.10 8.52 9.91
N ILE A 297 2.08 8.19 10.73
CA ILE A 297 3.00 9.15 11.33
C ILE A 297 4.38 8.54 11.41
N VAL A 298 5.40 9.33 11.08
CA VAL A 298 6.80 8.93 11.32
C VAL A 298 7.11 9.25 12.78
N PRO A 299 7.40 8.25 13.64
CA PRO A 299 7.77 8.51 15.03
C PRO A 299 9.04 9.38 15.12
N ASN A 300 9.31 9.95 16.29
CA ASN A 300 10.48 10.80 16.49
C ASN A 300 11.78 10.01 16.22
N GLU A 301 12.57 10.43 15.23
CA GLU A 301 13.83 9.79 14.84
C GLU A 301 15.07 10.46 15.46
N THR A 302 14.88 11.50 16.27
CA THR A 302 16.00 12.22 16.88
C THR A 302 16.74 11.35 17.89
N ARG A 303 17.96 11.74 18.25
CA ARG A 303 18.75 11.04 19.28
C ARG A 303 18.09 11.06 20.67
N SER A 304 17.15 11.98 20.89
CA SER A 304 16.34 12.09 22.12
C SER A 304 15.00 11.37 22.04
N SER A 305 14.73 10.63 20.96
CA SER A 305 13.50 9.87 20.79
C SER A 305 13.21 9.01 22.00
N LEU A 306 11.96 9.07 22.46
CA LEU A 306 11.44 8.22 23.52
C LEU A 306 10.78 6.94 23.00
N THR A 307 10.90 6.64 21.69
CA THR A 307 10.39 5.39 21.12
C THR A 307 11.20 4.21 21.66
N GLU A 308 10.59 3.37 22.51
CA GLU A 308 11.24 2.24 23.16
C GLU A 308 10.26 1.10 23.54
N GLY A 309 10.80 -0.11 23.68
CA GLY A 309 10.06 -1.28 24.13
C GLY A 309 10.37 -2.53 23.32
N PHE A 310 9.37 -3.37 23.11
CA PHE A 310 9.50 -4.65 22.43
C PHE A 310 8.45 -4.79 21.33
N LEU A 311 8.93 -5.04 20.10
CA LEU A 311 8.09 -5.19 18.91
C LEU A 311 8.10 -6.66 18.45
N PRO A 312 7.02 -7.43 18.67
CA PRO A 312 6.89 -8.79 18.15
C PRO A 312 6.42 -8.77 16.69
N VAL A 313 7.09 -9.46 15.78
CA VAL A 313 6.71 -9.59 14.37
C VAL A 313 6.75 -11.06 13.97
N GLN A 314 5.65 -11.57 13.40
CA GLN A 314 5.63 -12.91 12.87
C GLN A 314 6.31 -12.97 11.48
N LYS A 315 7.24 -13.91 11.30
CA LYS A 315 7.91 -14.20 10.03
C LYS A 315 7.75 -15.69 9.71
N GLY A 316 6.78 -16.01 8.86
CA GLY A 316 6.38 -17.39 8.61
C GLY A 316 5.87 -18.05 9.90
N ASP A 317 6.47 -19.18 10.26
CA ASP A 317 6.13 -19.93 11.47
C ASP A 317 6.94 -19.52 12.71
N GLU A 318 7.78 -18.48 12.61
CA GLU A 318 8.58 -17.96 13.72
C GLU A 318 8.09 -16.59 14.19
N LEU A 319 8.10 -16.36 15.52
CA LEU A 319 7.95 -15.04 16.10
C LEU A 319 9.34 -14.41 16.31
N VAL A 320 9.55 -13.23 15.75
CA VAL A 320 10.76 -12.43 15.97
C VAL A 320 10.42 -11.26 16.88
N VAL A 321 11.11 -11.13 18.02
CA VAL A 321 10.90 -9.98 18.93
C VAL A 321 12.11 -9.06 18.89
N TYR A 322 11.88 -7.82 18.47
CA TYR A 322 12.88 -6.75 18.47
C TYR A 322 12.84 -5.98 19.79
N GLU A 323 14.00 -5.75 20.40
CA GLU A 323 14.18 -4.66 21.37
C GLU A 323 14.34 -3.35 20.61
N VAL A 324 13.58 -2.34 21.01
CA VAL A 324 13.58 -1.01 20.41
C VAL A 324 14.09 0.00 21.44
N LYS A 325 15.06 0.84 21.04
CA LYS A 325 15.51 1.99 21.82
C LYS A 325 15.77 3.17 20.91
N ARG A 326 15.23 4.34 21.27
CA ARG A 326 15.41 5.60 20.53
C ARG A 326 15.11 5.42 19.04
N ASN A 327 13.93 4.86 18.75
CA ASN A 327 13.43 4.62 17.39
C ASN A 327 14.24 3.61 16.54
N ARG A 328 15.03 2.75 17.19
CA ARG A 328 15.86 1.77 16.47
C ARG A 328 15.74 0.38 17.04
N PHE A 329 15.72 -0.62 16.16
CA PHE A 329 15.97 -2.01 16.54
C PHE A 329 17.41 -2.12 17.06
N THR A 330 17.57 -2.56 18.31
CA THR A 330 18.88 -2.72 18.93
C THR A 330 19.26 -4.16 19.15
N LYS A 331 18.29 -5.07 19.21
CA LYS A 331 18.52 -6.50 19.46
C LYS A 331 17.33 -7.33 19.00
N VAL A 332 17.58 -8.57 18.58
CA VAL A 332 16.56 -9.62 18.47
C VAL A 332 16.65 -10.54 19.69
N LEU A 333 15.52 -10.79 20.36
CA LEU A 333 15.45 -11.50 21.65
C LEU A 333 15.12 -12.99 21.53
N THR A 334 14.39 -13.35 20.48
CA THR A 334 13.96 -14.72 20.17
C THR A 334 15.06 -15.50 19.46
N VAL A 335 14.88 -16.82 19.38
CA VAL A 335 15.82 -17.75 18.74
C VAL A 335 15.09 -18.50 17.63
N GLY A 336 15.73 -18.67 16.49
CA GLY A 336 15.16 -19.28 15.29
C GLY A 336 15.93 -18.86 14.05
N ALA A 337 15.63 -19.47 12.90
CA ALA A 337 16.32 -19.15 11.66
C ALA A 337 16.03 -17.70 11.21
N GLN A 338 14.78 -17.25 11.36
CA GLN A 338 14.39 -15.87 11.08
C GLN A 338 14.98 -14.92 12.10
N SER A 339 14.97 -15.29 13.39
CA SER A 339 15.57 -14.45 14.44
C SER A 339 17.07 -14.20 14.20
N GLN A 340 17.82 -15.22 13.77
CA GLN A 340 19.24 -15.09 13.42
C GLN A 340 19.46 -14.22 12.19
N LYS A 341 18.63 -14.38 11.16
CA LYS A 341 18.67 -13.54 9.95
C LYS A 341 18.43 -12.07 10.31
N GLU A 342 17.36 -11.79 11.06
CA GLU A 342 16.99 -10.45 11.49
C GLU A 342 18.04 -9.82 12.40
N ALA A 343 18.67 -10.59 13.29
CA ALA A 343 19.78 -10.11 14.12
C ALA A 343 20.97 -9.59 13.28
N GLY A 344 21.19 -10.16 12.09
CA GLY A 344 22.18 -9.66 11.14
C GLY A 344 21.73 -8.40 10.39
N LEU A 345 20.45 -8.31 10.02
CA LEU A 345 19.90 -7.18 9.27
C LEU A 345 19.85 -5.90 10.12
N ILE A 346 19.54 -6.00 11.42
CA ILE A 346 19.48 -4.84 12.31
C ILE A 346 20.85 -4.17 12.59
N LEU A 347 21.94 -4.74 12.07
CA LEU A 347 23.23 -4.07 12.07
C LEU A 347 23.28 -2.91 11.07
N ASP A 348 22.39 -2.90 10.07
CA ASP A 348 22.26 -1.80 9.13
C ASP A 348 21.43 -0.66 9.76
N ALA A 349 21.99 0.55 9.74
CA ALA A 349 21.36 1.70 10.38
C ALA A 349 20.07 2.16 9.67
N GLY A 350 19.95 1.94 8.36
CA GLY A 350 18.74 2.19 7.60
C GLY A 350 17.68 1.18 7.96
N TYR A 351 18.00 -0.12 7.91
CA TYR A 351 17.06 -1.20 8.23
C TYR A 351 16.48 -1.10 9.65
N SER A 352 17.31 -0.73 10.63
CA SER A 352 16.88 -0.67 12.04
C SER A 352 16.00 0.51 12.40
N ASN A 353 15.82 1.49 11.52
CA ASN A 353 14.96 2.64 11.78
C ASN A 353 13.49 2.23 11.77
N ILE A 354 12.70 2.67 12.75
CA ILE A 354 11.23 2.61 12.64
C ILE A 354 10.79 3.81 11.81
N GLY A 355 10.44 3.55 10.55
CA GLY A 355 10.15 4.58 9.56
C GLY A 355 8.69 5.03 9.56
N GLU A 356 7.78 4.22 10.10
CA GLU A 356 6.35 4.50 10.06
C GLU A 356 5.60 3.77 11.17
N LEU A 357 4.60 4.45 11.70
CA LEU A 357 3.50 3.87 12.45
C LEU A 357 2.21 4.24 11.70
N GLY A 358 1.52 3.25 11.16
CA GLY A 358 0.36 3.44 10.30
C GLY A 358 -0.87 2.71 10.79
N TRP A 359 -2.04 3.23 10.42
CA TRP A 359 -3.35 2.78 10.86
C TRP A 359 -4.30 2.65 9.69
N GLY A 360 -4.34 1.44 9.12
CA GLY A 360 -5.31 1.07 8.10
C GLY A 360 -6.73 0.91 8.67
N VAL A 361 -7.74 1.41 7.98
CA VAL A 361 -9.15 1.37 8.42
C VAL A 361 -10.00 0.33 7.69
N LEU A 362 -9.45 -0.33 6.66
CA LEU A 362 -10.23 -1.21 5.79
C LEU A 362 -10.75 -2.47 6.51
N SER A 363 -10.00 -3.08 7.44
CA SER A 363 -10.49 -4.27 8.17
C SER A 363 -11.73 -3.97 9.00
N SER A 364 -11.84 -2.77 9.58
CA SER A 364 -13.03 -2.35 10.30
C SER A 364 -14.24 -2.15 9.37
N LEU A 365 -14.05 -2.10 8.05
CA LEU A 365 -15.13 -2.10 7.03
C LEU A 365 -15.45 -3.53 6.54
N GLY A 366 -14.79 -4.56 7.08
CA GLY A 366 -15.00 -5.95 6.70
C GLY A 366 -14.05 -6.48 5.63
N PHE A 367 -13.05 -5.70 5.20
CA PHE A 367 -12.06 -6.19 4.24
C PHE A 367 -11.08 -7.18 4.88
N THR A 368 -10.71 -8.20 4.11
CA THR A 368 -9.75 -9.23 4.49
C THR A 368 -8.46 -9.11 3.68
N PRO A 369 -7.34 -9.67 4.15
CA PRO A 369 -6.09 -9.68 3.40
C PRO A 369 -6.20 -10.27 2.00
N LEU A 370 -5.58 -9.60 1.04
CA LEU A 370 -5.28 -10.17 -0.26
C LEU A 370 -4.15 -11.19 -0.13
N SER A 371 -4.21 -12.25 -0.94
CA SER A 371 -3.19 -13.31 -0.97
C SER A 371 -1.79 -12.74 -1.21
N PRO A 372 -0.74 -13.19 -0.49
CA PRO A 372 0.64 -12.78 -0.75
C PRO A 372 1.15 -13.09 -2.16
N SER A 373 0.49 -13.99 -2.89
CA SER A 373 0.78 -14.27 -4.31
C SER A 373 0.30 -13.17 -5.26
N ASN A 374 -0.39 -12.16 -4.73
CA ASN A 374 -0.88 -11.01 -5.47
C ASN A 374 0.16 -9.87 -5.33
N ASP A 375 0.72 -9.42 -6.45
CA ASP A 375 1.71 -8.33 -6.48
C ASP A 375 1.19 -7.00 -5.88
N ALA A 376 -0.13 -6.83 -5.77
CA ALA A 376 -0.76 -5.68 -5.10
C ALA A 376 -0.99 -5.86 -3.59
N ALA A 377 -0.77 -7.07 -3.05
CA ALA A 377 -1.14 -7.40 -1.68
C ALA A 377 -0.42 -6.53 -0.65
N THR A 378 0.86 -6.20 -0.86
CA THR A 378 1.63 -5.44 0.12
C THR A 378 0.98 -4.10 0.47
N LEU A 379 0.77 -3.25 -0.55
CA LEU A 379 0.22 -1.90 -0.35
C LEU A 379 -1.27 -1.91 -0.04
N ALA A 380 -2.04 -2.89 -0.53
CA ALA A 380 -3.45 -2.99 -0.15
C ALA A 380 -3.62 -3.49 1.30
N ASN A 381 -2.76 -4.40 1.75
CA ASN A 381 -2.88 -5.01 3.07
C ASN A 381 -2.44 -4.06 4.19
N GLU A 382 -1.51 -3.12 3.94
CA GLU A 382 -1.13 -2.12 4.96
C GLU A 382 -2.32 -1.25 5.39
N LYS A 383 -3.25 -0.99 4.46
CA LYS A 383 -4.50 -0.24 4.70
C LYS A 383 -5.54 -1.02 5.51
N LEU A 384 -5.29 -2.29 5.84
CA LEU A 384 -6.24 -3.09 6.60
C LEU A 384 -6.28 -2.71 8.07
N PHE A 385 -5.13 -2.52 8.73
CA PHE A 385 -5.09 -2.35 10.18
C PHE A 385 -3.81 -1.63 10.63
N LEU A 386 -3.58 -1.58 11.95
CA LEU A 386 -2.33 -1.12 12.54
C LEU A 386 -1.14 -1.82 11.89
N HIS A 387 -0.15 -1.06 11.45
CA HIS A 387 1.12 -1.58 10.97
C HIS A 387 2.29 -0.72 11.47
N VAL A 388 3.47 -1.33 11.51
CA VAL A 388 4.72 -0.65 11.85
C VAL A 388 5.71 -0.98 10.75
N ALA A 389 6.29 0.05 10.15
CA ALA A 389 7.29 -0.13 9.10
C ALA A 389 8.69 0.20 9.58
N ASN A 390 9.66 -0.58 9.12
CA ASN A 390 11.08 -0.28 9.32
C ASN A 390 11.77 0.08 8.00
N GLY A 391 12.80 0.93 8.08
CA GLY A 391 13.60 1.37 6.94
C GLY A 391 13.47 2.85 6.60
N LEU A 392 13.32 3.14 5.30
CA LEU A 392 13.21 4.48 4.73
C LEU A 392 12.03 5.25 5.31
N SER A 393 12.23 6.54 5.60
CA SER A 393 11.17 7.41 6.15
C SER A 393 11.14 8.82 5.57
N LYS A 394 12.20 9.26 4.85
CA LYS A 394 12.30 10.63 4.31
C LYS A 394 11.12 11.01 3.41
N HIS A 395 10.66 10.09 2.58
CA HIS A 395 9.49 10.31 1.71
C HIS A 395 8.16 10.45 2.47
N LEU A 396 8.11 10.00 3.72
CA LEU A 396 6.97 10.06 4.63
C LEU A 396 7.04 11.25 5.61
N GLY A 397 8.13 12.03 5.60
CA GLY A 397 8.37 13.14 6.53
C GLY A 397 9.37 12.85 7.65
N GLY A 398 10.08 11.72 7.57
CA GLY A 398 11.24 11.41 8.40
C GLY A 398 12.55 11.98 7.85
N THR A 399 13.66 11.43 8.33
CA THR A 399 15.03 11.85 8.03
C THR A 399 15.88 10.76 7.38
N VAL A 400 15.44 9.49 7.44
CA VAL A 400 16.20 8.35 6.93
C VAL A 400 15.95 8.15 5.43
N ASP A 401 17.03 8.24 4.64
CA ASP A 401 17.05 7.93 3.21
C ASP A 401 18.03 6.81 2.88
N GLY A 402 18.21 6.53 1.58
CA GLY A 402 19.05 5.44 1.09
C GLY A 402 20.51 5.51 1.55
N SER A 403 21.02 6.69 1.92
CA SER A 403 22.40 6.83 2.41
C SER A 403 22.64 6.19 3.79
N ALA A 404 21.57 5.92 4.56
CA ALA A 404 21.65 5.24 5.84
C ALA A 404 21.86 3.72 5.70
N PHE A 405 21.61 3.16 4.52
CA PHE A 405 21.79 1.74 4.21
C PHE A 405 23.20 1.51 3.71
N THR A 406 24.00 0.78 4.49
CA THR A 406 25.44 0.58 4.24
C THR A 406 25.81 -0.90 4.08
N LEU A 407 24.93 -1.81 4.51
CA LEU A 407 25.12 -3.26 4.46
C LEU A 407 24.13 -3.95 3.53
N MET A 408 23.08 -3.26 3.09
CA MET A 408 22.03 -3.80 2.23
C MET A 408 21.41 -2.72 1.34
N GLU A 409 20.54 -3.15 0.42
CA GLU A 409 19.74 -2.21 -0.38
C GLU A 409 18.69 -1.50 0.50
N PRO A 410 18.33 -0.24 0.18
CA PRO A 410 17.28 0.47 0.87
C PRO A 410 15.93 -0.26 0.82
N VAL A 411 15.26 -0.35 1.96
CA VAL A 411 13.94 -0.98 2.08
C VAL A 411 12.98 -0.13 2.92
N HIS A 412 11.70 -0.40 2.76
CA HIS A 412 10.61 0.02 3.64
C HIS A 412 9.69 -1.20 3.77
N LEU A 413 9.51 -1.72 4.98
CA LEU A 413 8.86 -3.02 5.22
C LEU A 413 7.77 -2.94 6.28
N ASP A 414 6.53 -3.14 5.86
CA ASP A 414 5.34 -3.05 6.69
C ASP A 414 5.00 -4.37 7.40
N ALA A 415 4.94 -4.33 8.73
CA ALA A 415 4.39 -5.40 9.54
C ALA A 415 2.94 -5.08 9.94
N VAL A 416 1.96 -5.66 9.25
CA VAL A 416 0.53 -5.45 9.49
C VAL A 416 0.01 -6.36 10.61
N TYR A 417 -0.47 -5.78 11.70
CA TYR A 417 -0.90 -6.49 12.92
C TYR A 417 -2.35 -6.95 12.87
N LEU A 418 -2.76 -7.55 11.76
CA LEU A 418 -4.07 -8.18 11.63
C LEU A 418 -3.94 -9.69 11.94
N PRO A 419 -4.82 -10.30 12.76
CA PRO A 419 -4.71 -11.73 13.10
C PRO A 419 -4.70 -12.68 11.90
N ALA A 420 -5.35 -12.31 10.80
CA ALA A 420 -5.33 -13.08 9.55
C ALA A 420 -3.96 -13.09 8.85
N MET A 421 -3.08 -12.14 9.16
CA MET A 421 -1.72 -12.02 8.59
C MET A 421 -0.64 -12.42 9.60
N GLN A 422 -0.85 -12.13 10.88
CA GLN A 422 0.07 -12.45 11.98
C GLN A 422 -0.69 -13.20 13.09
N PRO A 423 -1.10 -14.46 12.87
CA PRO A 423 -1.92 -15.22 13.83
C PRO A 423 -1.29 -15.42 15.22
N PHE A 424 0.02 -15.26 15.35
CA PHE A 424 0.71 -15.32 16.65
C PHE A 424 0.61 -14.04 17.46
N VAL A 425 0.25 -12.92 16.85
CA VAL A 425 0.28 -11.60 17.49
C VAL A 425 -1.12 -11.00 17.49
N SER A 426 -1.53 -10.51 18.65
CA SER A 426 -2.78 -9.79 18.84
C SER A 426 -2.48 -8.44 19.45
N VAL A 427 -3.05 -7.38 18.89
CA VAL A 427 -3.02 -6.02 19.43
C VAL A 427 -4.05 -5.95 20.54
N ALA A 428 -3.58 -6.08 21.78
CA ALA A 428 -4.43 -6.04 22.96
C ALA A 428 -4.98 -4.63 23.20
N GLU A 429 -4.13 -3.61 23.06
CA GLU A 429 -4.54 -2.21 23.22
C GLU A 429 -3.61 -1.29 22.43
N VAL A 430 -4.17 -0.26 21.80
CA VAL A 430 -3.44 0.94 21.37
C VAL A 430 -4.00 2.14 22.12
N ARG A 431 -3.14 2.84 22.85
CA ARG A 431 -3.49 3.99 23.66
C ARG A 431 -2.69 5.21 23.22
N LEU A 432 -3.40 6.28 22.87
CA LEU A 432 -2.80 7.58 22.58
C LEU A 432 -2.77 8.43 23.85
N THR A 433 -1.64 9.07 24.10
CA THR A 433 -1.45 10.01 25.21
C THR A 433 -1.28 11.42 24.65
N PHE A 434 -1.77 12.41 25.40
CA PHE A 434 -1.79 13.81 25.01
C PHE A 434 -1.19 14.68 26.12
N SER A 435 -0.81 15.91 25.78
CA SER A 435 -0.42 16.89 26.80
C SER A 435 -1.67 17.43 27.51
N GLY A 436 -1.81 17.16 28.81
CA GLY A 436 -2.86 17.73 29.65
C GLY A 436 -4.29 17.18 29.42
N LYS A 437 -4.45 16.11 28.64
CA LYS A 437 -5.75 15.43 28.44
C LYS A 437 -5.66 13.94 28.84
N PRO A 438 -6.78 13.31 29.25
CA PRO A 438 -6.81 11.87 29.47
C PRO A 438 -6.41 11.09 28.21
N PRO A 439 -5.75 9.92 28.37
CA PRO A 439 -5.40 9.08 27.23
C PRO A 439 -6.66 8.50 26.58
N VAL A 440 -6.59 8.24 25.27
CA VAL A 440 -7.66 7.64 24.47
C VAL A 440 -7.23 6.26 24.00
N THR A 441 -8.04 5.24 24.27
CA THR A 441 -7.84 3.92 23.67
C THR A 441 -8.46 3.93 22.26
N VAL A 442 -7.65 3.62 21.25
CA VAL A 442 -8.04 3.62 19.84
C VAL A 442 -8.36 2.22 19.34
N ILE A 443 -7.55 1.24 19.76
CA ILE A 443 -7.72 -0.18 19.45
C ILE A 443 -7.79 -0.97 20.75
N ARG A 444 -8.68 -1.95 20.82
CA ARG A 444 -8.73 -2.95 21.89
C ARG A 444 -9.06 -4.32 21.30
N ASP A 445 -8.32 -5.34 21.71
CA ASP A 445 -8.49 -6.73 21.30
C ASP A 445 -8.72 -6.89 19.78
N ASP A 446 -7.75 -6.39 19.01
CA ASP A 446 -7.71 -6.44 17.53
C ASP A 446 -8.83 -5.65 16.82
N ARG A 447 -9.47 -4.68 17.49
CA ARG A 447 -10.57 -3.88 16.91
C ARG A 447 -10.44 -2.39 17.23
N TYR A 448 -10.79 -1.53 16.27
CA TYR A 448 -10.98 -0.11 16.53
C TYR A 448 -12.19 0.11 17.43
N VAL A 449 -12.01 0.80 18.55
CA VAL A 449 -13.11 1.13 19.49
C VAL A 449 -13.62 2.57 19.34
N ILE A 450 -12.96 3.36 18.49
CA ILE A 450 -13.31 4.77 18.23
C ILE A 450 -14.25 4.95 17.03
N PHE A 451 -14.50 3.87 16.28
CA PHE A 451 -15.44 3.88 15.16
C PHE A 451 -16.82 3.34 15.55
N ASP A 452 -16.89 2.60 16.66
CA ASP A 452 -18.14 2.13 17.23
C ASP A 452 -18.90 3.38 17.71
N GLU A 453 -20.03 3.67 17.06
CA GLU A 453 -20.93 4.73 17.50
C GLU A 453 -21.68 4.25 18.75
N ASN A 454 -21.84 5.15 19.72
CA ASN A 454 -22.95 5.07 20.68
C ASN A 454 -24.24 5.47 19.99
#